data_AF-A0A183A8N1-F1
#
_entry.id   AF-A0A183A8N1-F1
#
_cell.length_a   1.000
_cell.length_b   1.000
_cell.length_c   1.000
_cell.angle_alpha   90.00
_cell.angle_beta   90.00
_cell.angle_gamma   90.00
#
_symmetry.space_group_name_H-M   'P 1'
#
loop_
_entity.id
_entity.type
_entity.pdbx_description
1 polymer ?
#
loop_
_entity_poly.entity_id
_entity_poly.type
_entity_poly.pdbx_seq_one_letter_code
_entity_poly.pdbx_strand_id
1 'polypeptide(L)'
;MELSTIEQLNLQVSPSEIEEWFERFELWGSVRKSGAQNQTALFLTAGGCDLYSLLKNLAFSEAPPKIPYESLKSLLLNHLLPTEFQAHEGVKFNSMIRADHISLRDFILQLNKQASRCNYGDRLGEQIYDRLVAGINNLTL
;
A
#
# COMPACT_ATOMS: atom_id res chain seq x y z
N MET A 1 -22.59 -1.79 22.75
CA MET A 1 -21.38 -1.12 22.26
C MET A 1 -21.56 -1.00 20.76
N GLU A 2 -21.88 0.18 20.24
CA GLU A 2 -21.92 0.36 18.79
C GLU A 2 -20.49 0.20 18.27
N LEU A 3 -20.25 -0.87 17.52
CA LEU A 3 -18.94 -1.15 16.97
C LEU A 3 -18.72 -0.25 15.76
N SER A 4 -17.75 0.65 15.86
CA SER A 4 -17.41 1.61 14.81
C SER A 4 -17.20 0.93 13.46
N THR A 5 -17.78 1.53 12.43
CA THR A 5 -17.56 1.19 11.03
C THR A 5 -16.11 1.57 10.66
N ILE A 6 -15.38 0.68 9.99
CA ILE A 6 -14.09 1.05 9.40
C ILE A 6 -14.32 1.98 8.21
N GLU A 7 -13.41 2.93 8.00
CA GLU A 7 -13.42 3.78 6.82
C GLU A 7 -13.28 2.93 5.54
N GLN A 8 -13.96 3.32 4.47
CA GLN A 8 -13.89 2.61 3.18
C GLN A 8 -12.52 2.81 2.52
N LEU A 9 -12.11 1.85 1.69
CA LEU A 9 -10.86 1.99 0.94
C LEU A 9 -11.03 3.03 -0.16
N ASN A 10 -10.24 4.10 -0.10
CA ASN A 10 -10.08 5.02 -1.23
C ASN A 10 -9.08 4.41 -2.23
N LEU A 11 -9.51 4.16 -3.47
CA LEU A 11 -8.69 3.52 -4.50
C LEU A 11 -7.60 4.44 -5.12
N GLN A 12 -7.57 5.73 -4.74
CA GLN A 12 -6.63 6.75 -5.27
C GLN A 12 -5.49 7.10 -4.29
N VAL A 13 -5.30 6.31 -3.24
CA VAL A 13 -4.27 6.54 -2.20
C VAL A 13 -2.95 5.87 -2.54
N SER A 14 -1.89 6.19 -1.79
CA SER A 14 -0.56 5.61 -1.99
C SER A 14 -0.50 4.12 -1.63
N PRO A 15 0.49 3.37 -2.14
CA PRO A 15 0.67 1.96 -1.79
C PRO A 15 0.67 1.67 -0.29
N SER A 16 1.40 2.48 0.49
CA SER A 16 1.45 2.35 1.94
C SER A 16 0.07 2.56 2.60
N GLU A 17 -0.75 3.47 2.10
CA GLU A 17 -2.10 3.71 2.63
C GLU A 17 -3.06 2.56 2.29
N ILE A 18 -2.87 1.91 1.15
CA ILE A 18 -3.61 0.69 0.78
C ILE A 18 -3.26 -0.45 1.74
N GLU A 19 -1.97 -0.66 1.99
CA GLU A 19 -1.47 -1.67 2.93
C GLU A 19 -1.99 -1.42 4.36
N GLU A 20 -1.87 -0.18 4.84
CA GLU A 20 -2.38 0.23 6.16
C GLU A 20 -3.90 -0.01 6.28
N TRP A 21 -4.66 0.26 5.23
CA TRP A 21 -6.09 -0.03 5.23
C TRP A 21 -6.38 -1.53 5.39
N PHE A 22 -5.64 -2.40 4.71
CA PHE A 22 -5.78 -3.86 4.87
C PHE A 22 -5.43 -4.33 6.28
N GLU A 23 -4.36 -3.80 6.87
CA GLU A 23 -3.99 -4.10 8.26
C GLU A 23 -5.09 -3.71 9.24
N ARG A 24 -5.65 -2.49 9.09
CA ARG A 24 -6.79 -2.02 9.89
C ARG A 24 -8.02 -2.90 9.69
N PHE A 25 -8.31 -3.31 8.45
CA PHE A 25 -9.43 -4.19 8.14
C PHE A 25 -9.26 -5.56 8.81
N GLU A 26 -8.08 -6.16 8.76
CA GLU A 26 -7.81 -7.47 9.37
C GLU A 26 -7.91 -7.41 10.89
N LEU A 27 -7.39 -6.34 11.51
CA LEU A 27 -7.55 -6.09 12.93
C LEU A 27 -9.03 -5.92 13.31
N TRP A 28 -9.77 -5.08 12.58
CA TRP A 28 -11.20 -4.86 12.79
C TRP A 28 -12.02 -6.14 12.61
N GLY A 29 -11.68 -6.95 11.60
CA GLY A 29 -12.29 -8.24 11.33
C GLY A 29 -12.01 -9.26 12.43
N SER A 30 -10.80 -9.27 13.00
CA SER A 30 -10.41 -10.20 14.07
C SER A 30 -11.28 -10.06 15.33
N VAL A 31 -11.66 -8.83 15.68
CA VAL A 31 -12.57 -8.53 16.81
C VAL A 31 -13.98 -9.07 16.56
N ARG A 32 -14.39 -9.24 15.29
CA ARG A 32 -15.72 -9.69 14.86
C ARG A 32 -15.82 -11.18 14.57
N LYS A 33 -14.70 -11.93 14.57
CA LYS A 33 -14.65 -13.39 14.31
C LYS A 33 -15.37 -14.26 15.36
N SER A 34 -16.10 -13.68 16.33
CA SER A 34 -16.90 -14.42 17.32
C SER A 34 -18.20 -15.03 16.78
N GLY A 35 -18.49 -14.88 15.48
CA GLY A 35 -19.57 -15.61 14.79
C GLY A 35 -19.12 -16.10 13.41
N ALA A 36 -19.92 -17.00 12.81
CA ALA A 36 -19.70 -17.56 11.47
C ALA A 36 -19.86 -16.52 10.32
N GLN A 37 -19.48 -15.27 10.55
CA GLN A 37 -19.45 -14.26 9.50
C GLN A 37 -18.31 -14.57 8.53
N ASN A 38 -18.68 -14.71 7.26
CA ASN A 38 -17.74 -14.92 6.17
C ASN A 38 -16.84 -13.68 6.03
N GLN A 39 -15.52 -13.86 6.21
CA GLN A 39 -14.51 -12.81 6.04
C GLN A 39 -14.62 -12.11 4.67
N THR A 40 -15.01 -12.84 3.62
CA THR A 40 -15.32 -12.27 2.30
C THR A 40 -16.47 -11.26 2.38
N ALA A 41 -17.57 -11.60 3.06
CA ALA A 41 -18.72 -10.71 3.19
C ALA A 41 -18.37 -9.45 3.98
N LEU A 42 -17.58 -9.60 5.06
CA LEU A 42 -17.06 -8.46 5.83
C LEU A 42 -16.20 -7.55 4.96
N PHE A 43 -15.27 -8.11 4.20
CA PHE A 43 -14.39 -7.36 3.30
C PHE A 43 -15.16 -6.58 2.24
N LEU A 44 -16.10 -7.23 1.55
CA LEU A 44 -16.91 -6.61 0.51
C LEU A 44 -17.82 -5.50 1.05
N THR A 45 -18.30 -5.63 2.28
CA THR A 45 -19.17 -4.62 2.92
C THR A 45 -18.36 -3.44 3.46
N ALA A 46 -17.22 -3.72 4.10
CA ALA A 46 -16.32 -2.70 4.65
C ALA A 46 -15.60 -1.90 3.55
N GLY A 47 -15.26 -2.54 2.44
CA GLY A 47 -14.55 -1.93 1.32
C GLY A 47 -15.34 -0.85 0.58
N GLY A 48 -16.67 -0.85 0.66
CA GLY A 48 -17.52 0.12 0.00
C GLY A 48 -17.80 -0.17 -1.48
N CYS A 49 -18.57 0.72 -2.11
CA CYS A 49 -19.10 0.54 -3.45
C CYS A 49 -18.02 0.49 -4.54
N ASP A 50 -16.98 1.32 -4.41
CA ASP A 50 -15.91 1.42 -5.41
C ASP A 50 -15.05 0.15 -5.43
N LEU A 51 -14.65 -0.33 -4.24
CA LEU A 51 -13.93 -1.59 -4.10
C LEU A 51 -14.76 -2.76 -4.63
N TYR A 52 -16.05 -2.83 -4.28
CA TYR A 52 -16.93 -3.90 -4.76
C TYR A 52 -17.08 -3.88 -6.28
N SER A 53 -17.29 -2.69 -6.87
CA SER A 53 -17.39 -2.51 -8.32
C SER A 53 -16.11 -2.93 -9.04
N LEU A 54 -14.95 -2.57 -8.49
CA LEU A 54 -13.66 -2.98 -9.03
C LEU A 54 -13.48 -4.50 -8.98
N LEU A 55 -13.74 -5.13 -7.82
CA LEU A 55 -13.63 -6.59 -7.69
C LEU A 55 -14.61 -7.33 -8.59
N LYS A 56 -15.82 -6.80 -8.80
CA LYS A 56 -16.78 -7.39 -9.75
C LYS A 56 -16.24 -7.38 -11.18
N ASN A 57 -15.53 -6.33 -11.58
CA ASN A 57 -14.88 -6.27 -12.89
C ASN A 57 -13.67 -7.21 -12.98
N LEU A 58 -12.87 -7.30 -11.91
CA LEU A 58 -11.68 -8.17 -11.84
C LEU A 58 -12.01 -9.66 -11.71
N ALA A 59 -13.15 -10.01 -11.11
CA ALA A 59 -13.56 -11.39 -10.85
C ALA A 59 -14.10 -12.12 -12.10
N PHE A 60 -14.28 -11.42 -13.23
CA PHE A 60 -14.73 -11.87 -14.56
C PHE A 60 -15.93 -12.84 -14.61
N SER A 61 -15.80 -14.06 -14.07
CA SER A 61 -16.79 -15.15 -14.13
C SER A 61 -17.44 -15.52 -12.78
N GLU A 62 -16.80 -15.24 -11.64
CA GLU A 62 -17.34 -15.56 -10.32
C GLU A 62 -17.86 -14.32 -9.60
N ALA A 63 -19.00 -14.45 -8.91
CA ALA A 63 -19.53 -13.36 -8.09
C ALA A 63 -18.58 -13.12 -6.90
N PRO A 64 -18.15 -11.88 -6.60
CA PRO A 64 -17.20 -11.60 -5.52
C PRO A 64 -17.52 -12.27 -4.17
N PRO A 65 -18.80 -12.37 -3.72
CA PRO A 65 -19.13 -13.06 -2.46
C PRO A 65 -18.78 -14.55 -2.40
N LYS A 66 -18.57 -15.21 -3.55
CA LYS A 66 -18.22 -16.64 -3.65
C LYS A 66 -16.70 -16.87 -3.60
N ILE A 67 -15.91 -15.83 -3.80
CA ILE A 67 -14.46 -15.92 -3.88
C ILE A 67 -13.89 -15.78 -2.45
N PRO A 68 -12.91 -16.62 -2.05
CA PRO A 68 -12.24 -16.47 -0.76
C PRO A 68 -11.58 -15.09 -0.61
N TYR A 69 -11.60 -14.55 0.61
CA TYR A 69 -10.98 -13.25 0.93
C TYR A 69 -9.54 -13.13 0.41
N GLU A 70 -8.70 -14.13 0.64
CA GLU A 70 -7.29 -14.10 0.22
C GLU A 70 -7.14 -13.92 -1.30
N SER A 71 -8.01 -14.56 -2.09
CA SER A 71 -8.02 -14.43 -3.55
C SER A 71 -8.49 -13.04 -3.98
N LEU A 72 -9.50 -12.47 -3.32
CA LEU A 72 -9.96 -11.09 -3.59
C LEU A 72 -8.91 -10.05 -3.19
N LYS A 73 -8.26 -10.22 -2.04
CA LYS A 73 -7.15 -9.38 -1.58
C LYS A 73 -6.03 -9.38 -2.61
N SER A 74 -5.61 -10.57 -3.08
CA SER A 74 -4.58 -10.70 -4.10
C SER A 74 -4.97 -10.03 -5.42
N LEU A 75 -6.20 -10.28 -5.92
CA LEU A 75 -6.71 -9.61 -7.13
C LEU A 75 -6.66 -8.08 -7.02
N LEU A 76 -7.11 -7.55 -5.87
CA LEU A 76 -7.13 -6.11 -5.64
C LEU A 76 -5.72 -5.53 -5.54
N LEU A 77 -4.83 -6.15 -4.77
CA LEU A 77 -3.44 -5.70 -4.62
C LEU A 77 -2.68 -5.76 -5.94
N ASN A 78 -2.83 -6.80 -6.74
CA ASN A 78 -2.20 -6.90 -8.06
C ASN A 78 -2.65 -5.79 -9.02
N HIS A 79 -3.91 -5.35 -8.91
CA HIS A 79 -4.45 -4.27 -9.73
C HIS A 79 -4.03 -2.88 -9.23
N LEU A 80 -4.09 -2.64 -7.91
CA LEU A 80 -3.77 -1.34 -7.33
C LEU A 80 -2.26 -1.09 -7.23
N LEU A 81 -1.48 -2.15 -7.07
CA LEU A 81 -0.03 -2.13 -6.91
C LEU A 81 0.66 -2.96 -8.00
N PRO A 82 0.45 -2.64 -9.30
CA PRO A 82 1.07 -3.43 -10.36
C PRO A 82 2.60 -3.35 -10.24
N THR A 83 3.27 -4.49 -10.44
CA THR A 83 4.73 -4.63 -10.30
C THR A 83 5.50 -3.61 -11.13
N GLU A 84 4.98 -3.22 -12.30
CA GLU A 84 5.55 -2.18 -13.16
C GLU A 84 5.57 -0.80 -12.48
N PHE A 85 4.53 -0.47 -11.71
CA PHE A 85 4.47 0.77 -10.94
C PHE A 85 5.50 0.77 -9.81
N GLN A 86 5.67 -0.37 -9.13
CA GLN A 86 6.70 -0.52 -8.10
C GLN A 86 8.12 -0.36 -8.68
N ALA A 87 8.38 -0.96 -9.85
CA ALA A 87 9.65 -0.82 -10.55
C ALA A 87 9.92 0.64 -10.95
N HIS A 88 8.92 1.34 -11.47
CA HIS A 88 9.03 2.75 -11.84
C HIS A 88 9.32 3.67 -10.64
N GLU A 89 8.62 3.48 -9.51
CA GLU A 89 8.91 4.24 -8.29
C GLU A 89 10.31 3.93 -7.73
N GLY A 90 10.78 2.69 -7.86
CA GLY A 90 12.15 2.30 -7.53
C GLY A 90 13.20 2.94 -8.44
N VAL A 91 12.93 3.06 -9.74
CA VAL A 91 13.82 3.80 -10.68
C VAL A 91 13.89 5.27 -10.30
N LYS A 92 12.74 5.91 -10.00
CA LYS A 92 12.71 7.30 -9.53
C LYS A 92 13.54 7.45 -8.26
N PHE A 93 13.31 6.61 -7.26
CA PHE A 93 14.09 6.60 -6.02
C PHE A 93 15.59 6.51 -6.31
N ASN A 94 15.99 5.51 -7.11
CA ASN A 94 17.39 5.27 -7.48
C ASN A 94 18.03 6.39 -8.30
N SER A 95 17.23 7.25 -8.95
CA SER A 95 17.70 8.42 -9.69
C SER A 95 17.85 9.68 -8.83
N MET A 96 17.41 9.66 -7.57
CA MET A 96 17.43 10.86 -6.73
C MET A 96 18.85 11.30 -6.36
N ILE A 97 19.16 12.55 -6.69
CA ILE A 97 20.42 13.22 -6.35
C ILE A 97 20.07 14.54 -5.65
N ARG A 98 20.77 14.85 -4.56
CA ARG A 98 20.58 16.09 -3.81
C ARG A 98 21.03 17.27 -4.66
N ALA A 99 20.14 18.21 -4.92
CA ALA A 99 20.54 19.49 -5.51
C ALA A 99 21.31 20.34 -4.50
N ASP A 100 22.28 21.14 -4.97
CA ASP A 100 23.21 21.88 -4.10
C ASP A 100 22.50 22.82 -3.11
N HIS A 101 21.36 23.39 -3.51
CA HIS A 101 20.54 24.30 -2.72
C HIS A 101 19.59 23.59 -1.73
N ILE A 102 19.47 22.27 -1.79
CA ILE A 102 18.62 21.47 -0.90
C ILE A 102 19.45 21.00 0.29
N SER A 103 18.94 21.25 1.51
CA SER A 103 19.59 20.80 2.73
C SER A 103 19.62 19.27 2.80
N LEU A 104 20.57 18.70 3.54
CA LEU A 104 20.63 17.26 3.75
C LEU A 104 19.34 16.72 4.39
N ARG A 105 18.77 17.48 5.34
CA ARG A 105 17.52 17.13 6.02
C ARG A 105 16.34 17.05 5.04
N ASP A 106 16.20 18.04 4.18
CA ASP A 106 15.12 18.07 3.19
C ASP A 106 15.28 16.97 2.15
N PHE A 107 16.52 16.66 1.77
CA PHE A 107 16.80 15.52 0.89
C PHE A 107 16.41 14.18 1.53
N ILE A 108 16.72 13.97 2.81
CA ILE A 108 16.28 12.78 3.56
C ILE A 108 14.75 12.70 3.61
N LEU A 109 14.04 13.81 3.81
CA LEU A 109 12.58 13.83 3.77
C LEU A 109 12.03 13.44 2.39
N GLN A 110 12.66 13.93 1.32
CA GLN A 110 12.29 13.55 -0.05
C GLN A 110 12.54 12.06 -0.31
N LEU A 111 13.68 11.52 0.14
CA LEU A 111 13.98 10.09 0.03
C LEU A 111 12.95 9.24 0.76
N ASN A 112 12.61 9.58 2.00
CA ASN A 112 11.59 8.87 2.77
C ASN A 112 10.24 8.91 2.07
N LYS A 113 9.84 10.08 1.55
CA LYS A 113 8.58 10.23 0.82
C LYS A 113 8.54 9.43 -0.48
N GLN A 114 9.65 9.33 -1.20
CA GLN A 114 9.70 8.52 -2.42
C GLN A 114 9.77 7.02 -2.08
N ALA A 115 10.53 6.65 -1.05
CA ALA A 115 10.68 5.27 -0.60
C ALA A 115 9.36 4.68 -0.06
N SER A 116 8.46 5.49 0.50
CA SER A 116 7.11 5.03 0.90
C SER A 116 6.24 4.60 -0.29
N ARG A 117 6.62 4.97 -1.51
CA ARG A 117 5.96 4.54 -2.76
C ARG A 117 6.62 3.30 -3.35
N CYS A 118 7.76 2.90 -2.80
CA CYS A 118 8.50 1.72 -3.18
C CYS A 118 8.15 0.58 -2.22
N ASN A 119 7.84 -0.59 -2.75
CA ASN A 119 7.59 -1.78 -1.93
C ASN A 119 8.91 -2.44 -1.50
N TYR A 120 9.70 -1.76 -0.67
CA TYR A 120 11.00 -2.27 -0.20
C TYR A 120 10.89 -3.22 0.99
N GLY A 121 9.73 -3.28 1.67
CA GLY A 121 9.52 -4.11 2.86
C GLY A 121 10.61 -3.91 3.91
N ASP A 122 11.14 -5.01 4.43
CA ASP A 122 12.17 -5.02 5.48
C ASP A 122 13.49 -4.35 5.09
N ARG A 123 13.72 -4.13 3.78
CA ARG A 123 14.94 -3.52 3.26
C ARG A 123 14.86 -1.99 3.15
N LEU A 124 13.73 -1.38 3.55
CA LEU A 124 13.51 0.07 3.45
C LEU A 124 14.67 0.89 4.05
N GLY A 125 15.14 0.50 5.24
CA GLY A 125 16.26 1.16 5.91
C GLY A 125 17.54 1.13 5.08
N GLU A 126 17.93 -0.04 4.60
CA GLU A 126 19.10 -0.24 3.73
C GLU A 126 19.01 0.64 2.47
N GLN A 127 17.87 0.62 1.79
CA GLN A 127 17.66 1.39 0.56
C GLN A 127 17.81 2.90 0.78
N ILE A 128 17.27 3.43 1.88
CA ILE A 128 17.40 4.85 2.23
C ILE A 128 18.86 5.21 2.49
N TYR A 129 19.60 4.39 3.25
CA TYR A 129 21.02 4.64 3.52
C TYR A 129 21.86 4.60 2.23
N ASP A 130 21.70 3.55 1.43
CA ASP A 130 22.44 3.38 0.18
C ASP A 130 22.20 4.56 -0.77
N ARG A 131 20.93 4.96 -0.94
CA ARG A 131 20.56 6.07 -1.80
C ARG A 131 21.00 7.42 -1.25
N LEU A 132 20.98 7.60 0.07
CA LEU A 132 21.50 8.80 0.73
C LEU A 132 22.98 8.96 0.41
N VAL A 133 23.80 7.93 0.65
CA VAL A 133 25.24 7.95 0.36
C VAL A 133 25.51 8.20 -1.13
N ALA A 134 24.78 7.51 -2.01
CA ALA A 134 24.95 7.67 -3.47
C ALA A 134 24.41 9.00 -4.02
N GLY A 135 23.53 9.68 -3.29
CA GLY A 135 22.80 10.88 -3.75
C GLY A 135 23.37 12.21 -3.25
N ILE A 136 24.34 12.21 -2.34
CA ILE A 136 24.94 13.45 -1.84
C ILE A 136 26.15 13.82 -2.71
N ASN A 137 26.10 14.98 -3.36
CA ASN A 137 27.16 15.45 -4.28
C ASN A 137 28.51 15.76 -3.63
N ASN A 138 28.59 15.81 -2.30
CA ASN A 138 29.82 16.13 -1.57
C ASN A 138 29.90 15.31 -0.27
N LEU A 139 30.71 14.26 -0.27
CA LEU A 139 31.19 13.59 0.95
C LEU A 139 32.28 14.46 1.59
N THR A 140 31.89 15.61 2.14
CA THR A 140 32.69 16.22 3.20
C THR A 140 32.09 15.73 4.51
N LEU A 141 32.58 14.57 4.96
CA LEU A 141 32.35 14.04 6.31
C LEU A 141 33.06 14.93 7.34
#